data_AF-A0AAW5A162-F1
#
_entry.id   AF-A0AAW5A162-F1
#
_cell.length_a   1.000
_cell.length_b   1.000
_cell.length_c   1.000
_cell.angle_alpha   90.00
_cell.angle_beta   90.00
_cell.angle_gamma   90.00
#
_symmetry.space_group_name_H-M   'P 1'
#
loop_
_entity.id
_entity.type
_entity.pdbx_description
1 polymer ?
#
loop_
_entity_poly.entity_id
_entity_poly.type
_entity_poly.pdbx_seq_one_letter_code
_entity_poly.pdbx_strand_id
1 'polypeptide(L)' 'MSHSSHHVSHAMSDDKLIDLNAERAKRVHDLNDKRLNDVRQAFEQAMPLGKTKKKSKSKPKKR' A
#
# COMPACT_ATOMS: atom_id res chain seq x y z
N MET A 1 36.62 -19.23 7.38
CA MET A 1 37.00 -17.83 7.62
C MET A 1 35.75 -16.97 7.59
N SER A 2 35.52 -16.29 8.72
CA SER A 2 34.49 -15.31 9.12
C SER A 2 33.43 -14.84 8.11
N HIS A 3 32.16 -15.15 8.39
CA HIS A 3 31.04 -14.28 7.98
C HIS A 3 30.84 -13.27 9.11
N SER A 4 31.10 -12.00 8.80
CA SER A 4 31.01 -10.87 9.72
C SER A 4 29.60 -10.76 10.31
N SER A 5 29.44 -11.17 11.57
CA SER A 5 28.26 -10.87 12.37
C SER A 5 28.18 -9.35 12.55
N HIS A 6 27.22 -8.71 11.87
CA HIS A 6 26.79 -7.37 12.23
C HIS A 6 26.28 -7.40 13.67
N HIS A 7 27.09 -6.88 14.60
CA HIS A 7 26.59 -6.50 15.91
C HIS A 7 25.63 -5.32 15.69
N VAL A 8 24.33 -5.58 15.83
CA VAL A 8 23.32 -4.52 15.94
C VAL A 8 23.22 -4.19 17.42
N SER A 9 24.13 -3.35 17.92
CA SER A 9 23.84 -2.59 19.14
C SER A 9 22.99 -1.40 18.73
N HIS A 10 21.68 -1.59 18.71
CA HIS A 10 20.77 -0.46 18.75
C HIS A 10 20.07 -0.49 20.10
N ALA A 11 20.66 0.24 21.05
CA ALA A 11 19.97 0.64 22.26
C ALA A 11 18.80 1.56 21.84
N MET A 12 17.65 0.97 21.52
CA MET A 12 16.40 1.71 21.35
C MET A 12 15.83 1.92 22.74
N SER A 13 15.95 3.16 23.23
CA SER A 13 15.18 3.69 24.35
C SER A 13 13.72 3.20 24.33
N ASP A 14 13.30 2.46 25.36
CA ASP A 14 11.96 1.86 25.51
C ASP A 14 10.80 2.87 25.57
N ASP A 15 11.07 4.18 25.61
CA ASP A 15 10.04 5.24 25.61
C ASP A 15 9.49 5.59 24.22
N LYS A 16 10.05 5.02 23.15
CA LYS A 16 9.47 5.06 21.80
C LYS A 16 9.49 3.67 21.18
N LEU A 17 8.68 2.76 21.71
CA LEU A 17 8.39 1.50 21.04
C LEU A 17 7.68 1.79 19.71
N ILE A 18 8.46 1.87 18.63
CA ILE A 18 7.95 2.04 17.27
C ILE A 18 7.25 0.74 16.90
N ASP A 19 5.93 0.81 16.67
CA ASP A 19 5.17 -0.33 16.15
C ASP A 19 5.53 -0.57 14.67
N LEU A 20 6.54 -1.41 14.45
CA LEU A 20 6.98 -1.84 13.12
C LEU A 20 5.89 -2.64 12.38
N ASN A 21 4.90 -3.18 13.09
CA ASN A 21 3.76 -3.86 12.46
C ASN A 21 2.81 -2.84 11.83
N ALA A 22 2.55 -1.72 12.50
CA ALA A 22 1.75 -0.63 11.93
C ALA A 22 2.40 -0.04 10.66
N GLU A 23 3.73 0.16 10.67
CA GLU A 23 4.47 0.63 9.50
C GLU A 23 4.48 -0.41 8.36
N ARG A 24 4.65 -1.70 8.69
CA ARG A 24 4.52 -2.78 7.71
C ARG A 24 3.12 -2.84 7.13
N ALA A 25 2.07 -2.68 7.94
CA ALA A 25 0.69 -2.69 7.49
C ALA A 25 0.42 -1.56 6.50
N LYS A 26 0.94 -0.34 6.77
CA LYS A 26 0.90 0.79 5.83
C LYS A 26 1.61 0.46 4.52
N ARG A 27 2.85 -0.05 4.59
CA ARG A 27 3.62 -0.43 3.39
C ARG A 27 2.91 -1.51 2.56
N VAL A 28 2.30 -2.51 3.20
CA VAL A 28 1.54 -3.57 2.51
C VAL A 28 0.31 -2.99 1.84
N HIS A 29 -0.40 -2.07 2.51
CA HIS A 29 -1.55 -1.38 1.95
C HIS A 29 -1.17 -0.62 0.66
N ASP A 30 -0.13 0.21 0.72
CA ASP A 30 0.33 1.00 -0.44
C ASP A 30 0.77 0.11 -1.61
N LEU A 31 1.47 -0.99 -1.32
CA LEU A 31 1.88 -1.97 -2.33
C LEU A 31 0.68 -2.66 -2.98
N ASN A 32 -0.33 -3.00 -2.18
CA ASN A 32 -1.54 -3.65 -2.68
C ASN A 32 -2.35 -2.71 -3.56
N ASP A 33 -2.55 -1.46 -3.15
CA ASP A 33 -3.28 -0.46 -3.95
C ASP A 33 -2.61 -0.21 -5.30
N LYS A 34 -1.28 -0.11 -5.30
CA LYS A 34 -0.50 0.04 -6.54
C LYS A 34 -0.71 -1.15 -7.48
N ARG A 35 -0.50 -2.38 -6.98
CA ARG A 35 -0.69 -3.62 -7.75
C ARG A 35 -2.12 -3.73 -8.28
N LEU A 36 -3.09 -3.34 -7.49
CA LEU A 36 -4.50 -3.46 -7.84
C LEU A 36 -4.89 -2.44 -8.92
N ASN A 37 -4.34 -1.22 -8.88
CA ASN A 37 -4.50 -0.26 -9.97
C ASN A 37 -3.85 -0.75 -11.27
N ASP A 38 -2.65 -1.33 -11.20
CA ASP A 38 -1.95 -1.87 -12.37
C ASP A 38 -2.74 -3.03 -12.99
N VAL A 39 -3.26 -3.94 -12.17
CA VAL A 39 -4.14 -5.05 -12.64
C VAL A 39 -5.42 -4.51 -13.26
N ARG A 40 -6.06 -3.48 -12.68
CA ARG A 40 -7.23 -2.84 -13.28
C ARG A 40 -6.90 -2.22 -14.64
N GLN A 41 -5.80 -1.49 -14.74
CA GLN A 41 -5.38 -0.85 -15.99
C GLN A 41 -5.05 -1.90 -17.06
N ALA A 42 -4.28 -2.92 -16.71
CA ALA A 42 -3.93 -4.01 -17.61
C ALA A 42 -5.19 -4.76 -18.07
N PHE A 43 -6.16 -4.97 -17.17
CA PHE A 43 -7.44 -5.56 -17.51
C PHE A 43 -8.26 -4.68 -18.46
N GLU A 44 -8.37 -3.37 -18.19
CA GLU A 44 -9.04 -2.43 -19.09
C GLU A 44 -8.38 -2.37 -20.49
N GLN A 45 -7.05 -2.50 -20.55
CA GLN A 45 -6.31 -2.54 -21.82
C GLN A 45 -6.50 -3.86 -22.58
N ALA A 46 -6.41 -4.99 -21.88
CA ALA A 46 -6.54 -6.32 -22.47
C ALA A 46 -7.99 -6.66 -22.83
N MET A 47 -8.95 -6.10 -22.10
CA MET A 47 -10.38 -6.24 -22.33
C MET A 47 -11.01 -4.84 -22.33
N PRO A 48 -11.07 -4.17 -23.48
CA PRO A 48 -11.82 -2.94 -23.66
C PRO A 48 -13.32 -3.24 -23.60
N LEU A 49 -13.80 -3.66 -22.43
CA LEU A 49 -15.22 -3.76 -22.11
C LEU A 49 -15.76 -2.33 -22.19
N GLY A 50 -16.65 -2.07 -23.15
CA GLY A 50 -17.13 -0.73 -23.49
C GLY A 50 -17.36 0.13 -22.24
N LYS A 51 -16.66 1.28 -22.19
CA LYS A 51 -16.54 2.18 -21.03
C LYS A 51 -17.82 2.20 -20.20
N THR A 52 -17.83 1.57 -19.03
CA THR A 52 -18.92 1.77 -18.07
C THR A 52 -18.94 3.25 -17.74
N LYS A 53 -19.97 3.98 -18.19
CA LYS A 53 -20.20 5.39 -17.86
C LYS A 53 -19.90 5.58 -16.36
N LYS A 54 -18.80 6.26 -16.03
CA LYS A 54 -18.51 6.68 -14.65
C LYS A 54 -19.77 7.41 -14.17
N LYS A 55 -20.55 6.80 -13.27
CA LYS A 55 -21.64 7.52 -12.59
C LYS A 55 -20.96 8.67 -11.87
N SER A 56 -21.25 9.89 -12.32
CA SER A 56 -20.75 11.10 -11.69
C SER A 56 -21.10 11.06 -10.21
N LYS A 57 -20.08 11.08 -9.36
CA LYS A 57 -20.22 11.17 -7.90
C LYS A 57 -20.58 12.62 -7.51
N SER A 58 -21.64 13.15 -8.10
CA SER A 58 -22.13 14.51 -7.88
C SER A 58 -23.64 14.49 -7.69
N LYS A 59 -24.05 14.18 -6.45
CA LYS A 59 -25.21 14.81 -5.82
C LYS A 59 -24.82 15.10 -4.37
N PRO A 60 -24.73 16.37 -3.96
CA PRO A 60 -24.59 16.69 -2.54
C PRO A 60 -25.87 16.22 -1.83
N LYS A 61 -25.71 15.43 -0.77
CA LYS A 61 -26.84 14.99 0.05
C LYS A 61 -27.36 16.23 0.80
N LYS A 62 -28.49 16.76 0.37
CA LYS A 62 -29.19 17.85 1.07
C LYS A 62 -29.89 17.26 2.29
N ARG A 63 -29.60 17.82 3.46
CA ARG A 63 -30.27 17.81 4.78
C ARG A 63 -29.28 17.47 5.89
#